data_AF-A0A7S1JNR8-F1
#
_entry.id   AF-A0A7S1JNR8-F1
#
_cell.length_a   1.000
_cell.length_b   1.000
_cell.length_c   1.000
_cell.angle_alpha   90.00
_cell.angle_beta   90.00
_cell.angle_gamma   90.00
#
_symmetry.space_group_name_H-M   'P 1'
#
loop_
_entity.id
_entity.type
_entity.pdbx_description
1 polymer ?
#
loop_
_entity_poly.entity_id
_entity_poly.type
_entity_poly.pdbx_seq_one_letter_code
_entity_poly.pdbx_strand_id
1 'polypeptide(L)'
;WVSFGFPTIDASVSSFAKHKILRNFFGTHQANRTSIHLNRFVGGGRLDDLLTQSPHTPVAGCSATLTCWDGWHGRLRYLVLTDSSYGFVAWITIQDIGYATVMVSVLTTEAPVSESGAFKDRLPVTTQLARVALGSGVAPFVLDGRVVPQQQQQQQDDSDDDDDASDGDDMADGSGGEDAAAEEENGADDTASLG
;
A
#
# COMPACT_ATOMS: atom_id res chain seq x y z
N TRP A 1 5.12 20.95 -22.52
CA TRP A 1 5.26 19.59 -21.97
C TRP A 1 3.92 19.18 -21.38
N VAL A 2 3.10 18.42 -22.11
CA VAL A 2 1.86 17.87 -21.57
C VAL A 2 2.16 16.42 -21.22
N SER A 3 2.21 16.11 -19.93
CA SER A 3 2.39 14.76 -19.43
C SER A 3 1.06 14.04 -19.53
N PHE A 4 0.94 13.08 -20.47
CA PHE A 4 -0.15 12.11 -20.53
C PHE A 4 0.05 11.02 -19.45
N GLY A 5 0.25 11.46 -18.21
CA GLY A 5 0.47 10.62 -17.04
C GLY A 5 -0.33 11.19 -15.89
N PHE A 6 -1.19 10.37 -15.32
CA PHE A 6 -2.00 10.71 -14.15
C PHE A 6 -1.13 11.37 -13.06
N PRO A 7 -1.66 12.35 -12.32
CA PRO A 7 -0.89 13.07 -11.32
C PRO A 7 -0.41 12.09 -10.24
N THR A 8 0.91 11.93 -10.16
CA THR A 8 1.58 11.31 -9.02
C THR A 8 2.00 12.43 -8.11
N ILE A 9 1.57 12.37 -6.84
CA ILE A 9 1.94 13.37 -5.83
C ILE A 9 3.00 12.73 -4.95
N ASP A 10 4.23 13.21 -5.05
CA ASP A 10 5.33 12.78 -4.20
C ASP A 10 5.39 13.61 -2.92
N ALA A 11 5.71 12.97 -1.79
CA ALA A 11 5.79 13.66 -0.50
C ALA A 11 6.91 14.71 -0.43
N SER A 12 7.91 14.64 -1.31
CA SER A 12 9.02 15.60 -1.40
C SER A 12 9.70 15.53 -2.78
N VAL A 13 10.51 16.54 -3.13
CA VAL A 13 11.36 16.52 -4.34
C VAL A 13 12.32 15.33 -4.33
N SER A 14 12.85 14.96 -3.16
CA SER A 14 13.70 13.77 -3.01
C SER A 14 12.92 12.48 -3.31
N SER A 15 11.67 12.38 -2.84
CA SER A 15 10.78 11.25 -3.14
C SER A 15 10.48 11.14 -4.63
N PHE A 16 10.20 12.26 -5.30
CA PHE A 16 10.01 12.31 -6.75
C PHE A 16 11.25 11.79 -7.51
N ALA A 17 12.44 12.28 -7.17
CA ALA A 17 13.68 11.84 -7.81
C ALA A 17 13.89 10.32 -7.62
N LYS A 18 13.73 9.82 -6.39
CA LYS A 18 13.83 8.38 -6.09
C LYS A 18 12.76 7.56 -6.82
N HIS A 19 11.52 8.06 -6.91
CA HIS A 19 10.44 7.42 -7.65
C HIS A 19 10.80 7.27 -9.14
N LYS A 20 11.30 8.33 -9.77
CA LYS A 20 11.71 8.28 -11.18
C LYS A 20 12.85 7.29 -11.42
N ILE A 21 13.82 7.23 -10.51
CA ILE A 21 14.92 6.25 -10.58
C ILE A 21 14.36 4.82 -10.47
N LEU A 22 13.54 4.51 -9.46
CA LEU A 22 12.94 3.17 -9.31
C LEU A 22 12.06 2.78 -10.49
N ARG A 23 11.25 3.72 -11.00
CA ARG A 23 10.40 3.49 -12.17
C ARG A 23 11.23 3.20 -13.42
N ASN A 24 12.38 3.86 -13.58
CA ASN A 24 13.31 3.54 -14.65
C ASN A 24 13.84 2.11 -14.52
N PHE A 25 14.27 1.68 -13.33
CA PHE A 25 14.69 0.29 -13.10
C PHE A 25 13.57 -0.70 -13.42
N PHE A 26 12.35 -0.44 -12.95
CA PHE A 26 11.20 -1.28 -13.24
C PHE A 26 10.89 -1.41 -14.74
N GLY A 27 11.03 -0.32 -15.51
CA GLY A 27 10.72 -0.32 -16.94
C GLY A 27 11.84 -0.81 -17.85
N THR A 28 13.09 -0.77 -17.40
CA THR A 28 14.26 -1.06 -18.24
C THR A 28 14.97 -2.38 -17.90
N HIS A 29 14.81 -2.88 -16.68
CA HIS A 29 15.46 -4.12 -16.24
C HIS A 29 14.43 -5.25 -16.13
N GLN A 30 14.85 -6.45 -16.50
CA GLN A 30 14.07 -7.65 -16.20
C GLN A 30 14.10 -7.88 -14.69
N ALA A 31 13.02 -7.52 -14.01
CA ALA A 31 12.88 -7.70 -12.58
C ALA A 31 12.07 -8.95 -12.26
N ASN A 32 12.52 -9.71 -11.27
CA ASN A 32 11.74 -10.76 -10.64
C ASN A 32 10.78 -10.14 -9.64
N ARG A 33 9.53 -10.65 -9.58
CA ARG A 33 8.49 -10.12 -8.69
C ARG A 33 7.70 -11.25 -8.04
N THR A 34 7.35 -11.06 -6.76
CA THR A 34 6.25 -11.77 -6.08
C THR A 34 5.29 -10.74 -5.51
N SER A 35 3.98 -11.04 -5.50
CA SER A 35 2.94 -10.13 -4.99
C SER A 35 1.84 -10.89 -4.27
N ILE A 36 1.27 -10.28 -3.24
CA ILE A 36 0.15 -10.85 -2.47
C ILE A 36 -0.75 -9.74 -1.94
N HIS A 37 -2.04 -10.02 -1.86
CA HIS A 37 -3.01 -9.18 -1.15
C HIS A 37 -3.12 -9.63 0.30
N LEU A 38 -2.99 -8.70 1.23
CA LEU A 38 -3.04 -8.96 2.66
C LEU A 38 -3.94 -7.96 3.35
N ASN A 39 -4.56 -8.39 4.45
CA ASN A 39 -5.16 -7.45 5.38
C ASN A 39 -4.05 -6.59 6.02
N ARG A 40 -4.20 -5.26 6.04
CA ARG A 40 -3.20 -4.31 6.59
C ARG A 40 -2.83 -4.58 8.05
N PHE A 41 -3.70 -5.24 8.80
CA PHE A 41 -3.51 -5.59 10.20
C PHE A 41 -2.83 -6.94 10.43
N VAL A 42 -2.53 -7.71 9.36
CA VAL A 42 -1.83 -8.99 9.48
C VAL A 42 -0.44 -8.80 10.11
N GLY A 43 0.01 -9.79 10.88
CA GLY A 43 1.34 -9.76 11.48
C GLY A 43 1.52 -8.67 12.54
N GLY A 44 0.43 -8.28 13.22
CA GLY A 44 0.45 -7.31 14.31
C GLY A 44 0.42 -5.84 13.84
N GLY A 45 -0.16 -5.55 12.66
CA GLY A 45 -0.29 -4.18 12.17
C GLY A 45 0.94 -3.61 11.48
N ARG A 46 1.99 -4.41 11.24
CA ARG A 46 3.24 -3.92 10.65
C ARG A 46 3.05 -3.25 9.29
N LEU A 47 2.17 -3.77 8.43
CA LEU A 47 1.88 -3.14 7.14
C LEU A 47 1.14 -1.81 7.31
N ASP A 48 0.25 -1.75 8.29
CA ASP A 48 -0.45 -0.53 8.66
C ASP A 48 0.50 0.55 9.19
N ASP A 49 1.39 0.19 10.12
CA ASP A 49 2.43 1.09 10.64
C ASP A 49 3.31 1.60 9.50
N LEU A 50 3.72 0.69 8.60
CA LEU A 50 4.54 1.06 7.46
C LEU A 50 3.80 2.03 6.54
N LEU A 51 2.50 1.87 6.33
CA LEU A 51 1.73 2.81 5.53
C LEU A 51 1.53 4.14 6.25
N THR A 52 1.19 4.16 7.53
CA THR A 52 0.80 5.37 8.27
C THR A 52 1.98 6.21 8.75
N GLN A 53 3.14 5.59 9.04
CA GLN A 53 4.34 6.29 9.52
C GLN A 53 4.81 7.38 8.52
N SER A 54 5.56 8.35 9.03
CA SER A 54 6.14 9.43 8.21
C SER A 54 7.01 8.85 7.06
N PRO A 55 6.95 9.41 5.84
CA PRO A 55 7.81 9.02 4.72
C PRO A 55 9.31 9.14 5.02
N HIS A 56 9.66 10.01 5.98
CA HIS A 56 11.03 10.29 6.40
C HIS A 56 11.52 9.39 7.54
N THR A 57 10.64 8.56 8.13
CA THR A 57 11.04 7.61 9.18
C THR A 57 11.80 6.44 8.55
N PRO A 58 13.05 6.18 8.98
CA PRO A 58 13.81 5.03 8.52
C PRO A 58 13.10 3.72 8.86
N VAL A 59 13.18 2.75 7.95
CA VAL A 59 12.66 1.39 8.17
C VAL A 59 13.86 0.44 8.28
N ALA A 60 13.87 -0.39 9.32
CA ALA A 60 14.93 -1.36 9.54
C ALA A 60 15.10 -2.28 8.31
N GLY A 61 16.34 -2.44 7.85
CA GLY A 61 16.66 -3.23 6.65
C GLY A 61 16.39 -2.51 5.33
N CYS A 62 16.15 -1.20 5.32
CA CYS A 62 15.97 -0.40 4.11
C CYS A 62 17.03 0.70 4.01
N SER A 63 17.57 0.88 2.82
CA SER A 63 18.50 1.98 2.49
C SER A 63 17.77 3.30 2.25
N ALA A 64 16.55 3.23 1.71
CA ALA A 64 15.71 4.38 1.46
C ALA A 64 14.22 4.04 1.51
N THR A 65 13.42 5.03 1.90
CA THR A 65 11.97 5.00 1.80
C THR A 65 11.48 6.15 0.94
N LEU A 66 10.34 5.93 0.28
CA LEU A 66 9.57 7.01 -0.30
C LEU A 66 8.08 6.67 -0.26
N THR A 67 7.27 7.72 -0.35
CA THR A 67 5.82 7.62 -0.41
C THR A 67 5.35 8.53 -1.52
N CYS A 68 4.46 8.02 -2.35
CA CYS A 68 3.75 8.79 -3.34
C CYS A 68 2.27 8.42 -3.32
N TRP A 69 1.45 9.32 -3.81
CA TRP A 69 0.04 9.07 -4.09
C TRP A 69 -0.12 8.78 -5.58
N ASP A 70 -0.80 7.69 -5.90
CA ASP A 70 -1.27 7.40 -7.25
C ASP A 70 -2.79 7.59 -7.26
N GLY A 71 -3.29 8.48 -8.13
CA GLY A 71 -4.71 8.81 -8.23
C GLY A 71 -5.63 7.61 -8.47
N TRP A 72 -5.10 6.47 -8.94
CA TRP A 72 -5.83 5.23 -9.14
C TRP A 72 -5.79 4.25 -7.96
N HIS A 73 -4.72 4.30 -7.17
CA HIS A 73 -4.39 3.21 -6.25
C HIS A 73 -4.00 3.68 -4.84
N GLY A 74 -4.42 4.89 -4.47
CA GLY A 74 -4.23 5.45 -3.15
C GLY A 74 -2.76 5.66 -2.77
N ARG A 75 -2.45 5.38 -1.50
CA ARG A 75 -1.12 5.58 -0.92
C ARG A 75 -0.20 4.43 -1.30
N LEU A 76 0.94 4.77 -1.91
CA LEU A 76 1.97 3.81 -2.29
C LEU A 76 3.26 4.12 -1.51
N ARG A 77 3.79 3.09 -0.85
CA ARG A 77 5.08 3.18 -0.15
C ARG A 77 6.09 2.25 -0.79
N TYR A 78 7.28 2.77 -1.07
CA TYR A 78 8.42 1.97 -1.50
C TYR A 78 9.46 1.88 -0.39
N LEU A 79 9.96 0.67 -0.17
CA LEU A 79 11.05 0.37 0.75
C LEU A 79 12.21 -0.22 -0.07
N VAL A 80 13.26 0.57 -0.29
CA VAL A 80 14.45 0.13 -1.02
C VAL A 80 15.33 -0.68 -0.08
N LEU A 81 15.63 -1.91 -0.46
CA LEU A 81 16.32 -2.90 0.38
C LEU A 81 17.84 -2.87 0.19
N THR A 82 18.30 -2.54 -1.02
CA THR A 82 19.72 -2.50 -1.36
C THR A 82 20.24 -1.07 -1.48
N ASP A 83 21.53 -0.89 -1.20
CA ASP A 83 22.29 0.32 -1.47
C ASP A 83 23.35 0.07 -2.54
N SER A 84 24.31 1.00 -2.69
CA SER A 84 25.40 0.88 -3.67
C SER A 84 26.39 -0.26 -3.40
N SER A 85 26.30 -0.97 -2.27
CA SER A 85 27.15 -2.13 -1.99
C SER A 85 26.68 -3.40 -2.71
N TYR A 86 25.45 -3.40 -3.25
CA TYR A 86 24.87 -4.53 -3.97
C TYR A 86 24.95 -4.31 -5.49
N GLY A 87 25.26 -5.38 -6.23
CA GLY A 87 25.23 -5.38 -7.71
C GLY A 87 23.83 -5.42 -8.32
N PHE A 88 22.77 -5.27 -7.53
CA PHE A 88 21.38 -5.34 -7.97
C PHE A 88 20.49 -4.42 -7.11
N VAL A 89 19.30 -4.11 -7.62
CA VAL A 89 18.31 -3.28 -6.92
C VAL A 89 17.16 -4.17 -6.45
N ALA A 90 16.84 -4.11 -5.15
CA ALA A 90 15.65 -4.75 -4.60
C ALA A 90 14.81 -3.76 -3.79
N TRP A 91 13.49 -3.89 -3.90
CA TRP A 91 12.55 -3.03 -3.19
C TRP A 91 11.22 -3.72 -2.92
N ILE A 92 10.51 -3.21 -1.93
CA ILE A 92 9.15 -3.62 -1.58
C ILE A 92 8.20 -2.47 -1.93
N THR A 93 7.07 -2.78 -2.54
CA THR A 93 5.96 -1.85 -2.71
C THR A 93 4.80 -2.28 -1.82
N ILE A 94 4.27 -1.34 -1.04
CA ILE A 94 3.06 -1.53 -0.24
C ILE A 94 2.04 -0.52 -0.76
N GLN A 95 0.98 -1.02 -1.38
CA GLN A 95 -0.09 -0.23 -1.97
C GLN A 95 -1.36 -0.40 -1.16
N ASP A 96 -1.94 0.70 -0.71
CA ASP A 96 -3.28 0.70 -0.11
C ASP A 96 -4.34 0.64 -1.20
N ILE A 97 -5.02 -0.51 -1.31
CA ILE A 97 -6.09 -0.71 -2.31
C ILE A 97 -7.49 -0.54 -1.70
N GLY A 98 -7.58 -0.06 -0.45
CA GLY A 98 -8.84 0.15 0.26
C GLY A 98 -9.34 -1.09 1.00
N TYR A 99 -10.46 -0.96 1.72
CA TYR A 99 -11.12 -2.05 2.47
C TYR A 99 -10.17 -2.83 3.40
N ALA A 100 -9.29 -2.09 4.09
CA ALA A 100 -8.23 -2.66 4.94
C ALA A 100 -7.31 -3.67 4.23
N THR A 101 -7.25 -3.64 2.90
CA THR A 101 -6.46 -4.55 2.07
C THR A 101 -5.31 -3.80 1.44
N VAL A 102 -4.14 -4.42 1.43
CA VAL A 102 -2.93 -3.88 0.85
C VAL A 102 -2.34 -4.88 -0.12
N MET A 103 -1.84 -4.40 -1.26
CA MET A 103 -1.01 -5.21 -2.16
C MET A 103 0.45 -5.02 -1.77
N VAL A 104 1.10 -6.10 -1.35
CA VAL A 104 2.54 -6.13 -1.06
C VAL A 104 3.24 -6.81 -2.22
N SER A 105 4.21 -6.15 -2.83
CA SER A 105 5.06 -6.77 -3.85
C SER A 105 6.53 -6.64 -3.47
N VAL A 106 7.31 -7.70 -3.69
CA VAL A 106 8.77 -7.68 -3.59
C VAL A 106 9.33 -7.81 -5.00
N LEU A 107 10.17 -6.85 -5.37
CA LEU A 107 10.78 -6.76 -6.70
C LEU A 107 12.30 -6.75 -6.55
N THR A 108 12.99 -7.38 -7.50
CA THR A 108 14.44 -7.40 -7.51
C THR A 108 15.02 -7.65 -8.89
N THR A 109 16.20 -7.08 -9.16
CA THR A 109 17.04 -7.41 -10.30
C THR A 109 18.14 -8.40 -9.95
N GLU A 110 18.09 -9.02 -8.77
CA GLU A 110 18.98 -10.14 -8.40
C GLU A 110 18.84 -11.27 -9.43
N ALA A 111 20.00 -11.79 -9.88
CA ALA A 111 20.03 -12.94 -10.76
C ALA A 111 19.57 -14.18 -9.99
N PRO A 112 18.58 -14.94 -10.51
CA PRO A 112 18.07 -16.09 -9.80
C PRO A 112 19.13 -17.21 -9.72
N VAL A 113 19.30 -17.81 -8.55
CA VAL A 113 20.23 -18.94 -8.35
C VAL A 113 19.71 -20.25 -8.95
N SER A 114 18.41 -20.31 -9.25
CA SER A 114 17.72 -21.42 -9.88
C SER A 114 16.60 -20.89 -10.77
N GLU A 115 16.36 -21.52 -11.92
CA GLU A 115 15.30 -21.12 -12.85
C GLU A 115 13.90 -21.39 -12.27
N SER A 116 13.79 -22.40 -11.39
CA SER A 116 12.54 -22.86 -10.79
C SER A 116 12.63 -22.95 -9.27
N GLY A 117 11.48 -22.89 -8.60
CA GLY A 117 11.35 -22.89 -7.15
C GLY A 117 10.62 -21.64 -6.61
N ALA A 118 10.41 -21.62 -5.30
CA ALA A 118 9.75 -20.48 -4.67
C ALA A 118 10.63 -19.22 -4.77
N PHE A 119 10.02 -18.04 -4.61
CA PHE A 119 10.75 -16.76 -4.65
C PHE A 119 11.97 -16.77 -3.73
N LYS A 120 11.82 -17.30 -2.52
CA LYS A 120 12.88 -17.41 -1.52
C LYS A 120 14.06 -18.30 -1.92
N ASP A 121 13.82 -19.32 -2.72
CA ASP A 121 14.84 -20.28 -3.11
C ASP A 121 15.64 -19.73 -4.29
N ARG A 122 14.99 -18.95 -5.17
CA ARG A 122 15.62 -18.34 -6.34
C ARG A 122 16.37 -17.05 -6.03
N LEU A 123 15.91 -16.28 -5.04
CA LEU A 123 16.40 -14.91 -4.77
C LEU A 123 16.75 -14.79 -3.27
N PRO A 124 17.76 -15.53 -2.80
CA PRO A 124 18.04 -15.66 -1.38
C PRO A 124 18.44 -14.33 -0.73
N VAL A 125 19.19 -13.47 -1.42
CA VAL A 125 19.67 -12.20 -0.85
C VAL A 125 18.49 -11.23 -0.69
N THR A 126 17.67 -11.06 -1.73
CA THR A 126 16.45 -10.25 -1.68
C THR A 126 15.51 -10.74 -0.58
N THR A 127 15.37 -12.06 -0.45
CA THR A 127 14.49 -12.67 0.54
C THR A 127 14.95 -12.38 1.96
N GLN A 128 16.25 -12.47 2.23
CA GLN A 128 16.81 -12.14 3.53
C GLN A 128 16.55 -10.67 3.89
N LEU A 129 16.82 -9.75 2.96
CA LEU A 129 16.59 -8.31 3.17
C LEU A 129 15.11 -7.99 3.37
N ALA A 130 14.24 -8.55 2.52
CA ALA A 130 12.80 -8.33 2.61
C ALA A 130 12.22 -8.86 3.92
N ARG A 131 12.74 -9.98 4.44
CA ARG A 131 12.32 -10.57 5.73
C ARG A 131 12.59 -9.62 6.90
N VAL A 132 13.70 -8.87 6.87
CA VAL A 132 14.00 -7.86 7.89
C VAL A 132 13.01 -6.70 7.82
N ALA A 133 12.75 -6.16 6.63
CA ALA A 133 11.87 -5.00 6.44
C ALA A 133 10.40 -5.31 6.80
N LEU A 134 9.89 -6.45 6.35
CA LEU A 134 8.52 -6.93 6.58
C LEU A 134 8.31 -7.46 8.00
N GLY A 135 9.37 -7.95 8.65
CA GLY A 135 9.28 -8.56 9.97
C GLY A 135 8.68 -9.97 9.95
N SER A 136 8.80 -10.66 11.09
CA SER A 136 8.37 -12.07 11.25
C SER A 136 6.86 -12.28 11.08
N GLY A 137 6.05 -11.27 11.36
CA GLY A 137 4.60 -11.34 11.24
C GLY A 137 4.08 -11.30 9.81
N VAL A 138 4.80 -10.68 8.87
CA VAL A 138 4.33 -10.47 7.49
C VAL A 138 5.15 -11.26 6.47
N ALA A 139 6.47 -11.36 6.68
CA ALA A 139 7.38 -12.01 5.74
C ALA A 139 6.96 -13.43 5.31
N PRO A 140 6.45 -14.32 6.19
CA PRO A 140 6.04 -15.66 5.77
C PRO A 140 4.89 -15.68 4.76
N PHE A 141 3.98 -14.70 4.79
CA PHE A 141 2.89 -14.62 3.83
C PHE A 141 3.40 -14.22 2.44
N VAL A 142 4.33 -13.25 2.39
CA VAL A 142 4.84 -12.68 1.14
C VAL A 142 5.92 -13.56 0.49
N LEU A 143 6.83 -14.13 1.28
CA LEU A 143 8.02 -14.83 0.79
C LEU A 143 7.89 -16.35 0.78
N ASP A 144 7.15 -16.91 1.74
CA ASP A 144 6.94 -18.36 1.88
C ASP A 144 5.62 -18.82 1.24
N GLY A 145 4.78 -17.90 0.75
CA GLY A 145 3.49 -18.21 0.13
C GLY A 145 2.47 -18.82 1.10
N ARG A 146 2.58 -18.53 2.39
CA ARG A 146 1.62 -19.05 3.38
C ARG A 146 0.24 -18.47 3.10
N VAL A 147 -0.77 -19.34 3.09
CA VAL A 147 -2.18 -18.96 3.01
C VAL A 147 -2.59 -18.37 4.37
N VAL A 148 -3.23 -17.20 4.35
CA VAL A 148 -3.88 -16.65 5.54
C VAL A 148 -5.03 -17.59 5.90
N PRO A 149 -5.08 -18.17 7.12
CA PRO A 149 -6.23 -18.97 7.53
C PRO A 149 -7.47 -18.08 7.45
N GLN A 150 -8.37 -18.40 6.52
CA GLN A 150 -9.69 -17.78 6.39
C GLN A 150 -10.56 -18.32 7.53
N GLN A 151 -10.28 -17.93 8.78
CA GLN A 151 -11.17 -18.20 9.90
C GLN A 151 -12.02 -16.95 10.17
N GLN A 152 -13.34 -17.17 10.14
CA GLN A 152 -14.46 -16.27 10.51
C GLN A 152 -15.15 -15.47 9.38
N GLN A 153 -15.59 -16.15 8.32
CA GLN A 153 -16.76 -15.68 7.55
C GLN A 153 -17.80 -16.78 7.25
N GLN A 154 -17.65 -17.97 7.84
CA GLN A 154 -18.66 -19.04 7.78
C GLN A 154 -19.10 -19.37 9.20
N GLN A 155 -20.03 -18.59 9.73
CA GLN A 155 -20.93 -18.97 10.83
C GLN A 155 -22.02 -17.91 10.95
N GLN A 156 -23.08 -18.10 10.17
CA GLN A 156 -24.45 -17.55 10.20
C GLN A 156 -24.95 -17.64 8.75
N ASP A 157 -25.95 -18.41 8.37
CA ASP A 157 -26.89 -19.27 9.07
C ASP A 157 -27.45 -20.19 7.96
N ASP A 158 -27.25 -21.51 8.08
CA ASP A 158 -28.09 -22.47 7.37
C ASP A 158 -29.26 -22.78 8.30
N SER A 159 -30.40 -22.15 8.06
CA SER A 159 -31.71 -22.66 8.49
C SER A 159 -32.75 -22.13 7.51
N ASP A 160 -32.99 -22.96 6.49
CA ASP A 160 -34.23 -22.96 5.72
C ASP A 160 -35.40 -23.16 6.70
N ASP A 161 -36.42 -22.30 6.59
CA ASP A 161 -37.82 -22.72 6.75
C ASP A 161 -38.72 -21.62 6.15
N ASP A 162 -39.56 -22.07 5.21
CA ASP A 162 -40.60 -21.34 4.52
C ASP A 162 -41.68 -20.82 5.49
N ASP A 163 -42.32 -19.68 5.17
CA ASP A 163 -43.79 -19.56 5.06
C ASP A 163 -44.29 -18.10 5.11
N ASP A 164 -45.07 -17.79 4.07
CA ASP A 164 -46.30 -17.00 4.01
C ASP A 164 -46.40 -15.55 4.55
N ALA A 165 -46.67 -14.67 3.57
CA ALA A 165 -47.75 -13.68 3.54
C ALA A 165 -48.10 -12.90 4.82
N SER A 166 -47.77 -11.61 4.83
CA SER A 166 -48.71 -10.58 5.28
C SER A 166 -48.47 -9.25 4.60
N ASP A 167 -49.43 -8.95 3.73
CA ASP A 167 -50.12 -7.66 3.57
C ASP A 167 -49.98 -6.74 4.79
N GLY A 168 -49.63 -5.48 4.56
CA GLY A 168 -49.37 -4.51 5.61
C GLY A 168 -49.04 -3.15 5.03
N ASP A 169 -50.10 -2.48 4.59
CA ASP A 169 -50.13 -1.13 4.04
C ASP A 169 -49.54 -0.06 4.98
N ASP A 170 -49.32 1.12 4.39
CA ASP A 170 -49.66 2.41 5.02
C ASP A 170 -48.72 2.99 6.11
N MET A 171 -47.86 3.94 5.73
CA MET A 171 -48.20 5.38 5.68
C MET A 171 -46.97 6.29 5.52
N ALA A 172 -47.25 7.41 4.84
CA ALA A 172 -46.42 8.57 4.60
C ALA A 172 -45.82 9.21 5.86
N ASP A 173 -44.77 10.01 5.69
CA ASP A 173 -44.80 11.47 5.94
C ASP A 173 -43.38 12.04 6.12
N GLY A 174 -43.07 13.10 5.36
CA GLY A 174 -42.62 14.32 6.04
C GLY A 174 -41.15 14.73 5.94
N SER A 175 -40.96 15.81 5.19
CA SER A 175 -40.04 16.94 5.47
C SER A 175 -38.57 16.72 5.08
N GLY A 176 -37.99 17.46 4.13
CA GLY A 176 -38.12 18.91 3.93
C GLY A 176 -36.84 19.56 4.47
N GLY A 177 -35.93 19.92 3.57
CA GLY A 177 -34.63 20.49 3.91
C GLY A 177 -33.98 21.12 2.67
N GLU A 178 -34.59 22.20 2.20
CA GLU A 178 -34.05 23.09 1.18
C GLU A 178 -33.33 24.28 1.85
N ASP A 179 -32.37 24.82 1.11
CA ASP A 179 -31.82 26.18 1.18
C ASP A 179 -30.64 26.51 2.12
N ALA A 180 -29.46 26.44 1.51
CA ALA A 180 -28.56 27.57 1.21
C ALA A 180 -28.63 28.84 2.08
N ALA A 181 -27.50 29.19 2.68
CA ALA A 181 -27.00 30.57 2.72
C ALA A 181 -25.48 30.58 2.84
N ALA A 182 -24.82 31.15 1.83
CA ALA A 182 -23.47 31.65 1.91
C ALA A 182 -23.46 32.93 2.74
N GLU A 183 -22.42 33.17 3.54
CA GLU A 183 -21.89 34.52 3.74
C GLU A 183 -20.36 34.50 3.77
N GLU A 184 -19.82 35.51 3.09
CA GLU A 184 -18.49 36.11 3.19
C GLU A 184 -18.18 36.45 4.67
N GLU A 185 -16.97 36.76 5.13
CA GLU A 185 -16.11 37.87 4.72
C GLU A 185 -14.88 37.88 5.66
N ASN A 186 -13.76 38.37 5.12
CA ASN A 186 -12.69 39.12 5.79
C ASN A 186 -11.83 38.52 6.92
N GLY A 187 -10.53 38.50 6.63
CA GLY A 187 -9.46 38.45 7.64
C GLY A 187 -8.07 38.54 7.01
N ALA A 188 -7.79 39.64 6.30
CA ALA A 188 -6.41 40.05 6.09
C ALA A 188 -5.87 40.62 7.40
N ASP A 189 -4.71 40.18 7.87
CA ASP A 189 -3.75 41.15 8.42
C ASP A 189 -2.31 40.65 8.30
N ASP A 190 -1.50 41.56 7.80
CA ASP A 190 -0.05 41.53 7.77
C ASP A 190 0.51 41.49 9.19
N THR A 191 1.64 40.81 9.40
CA THR A 191 2.75 41.45 10.11
C THR A 191 4.04 40.69 9.86
N ALA A 192 4.92 41.36 9.14
CA ALA A 192 6.34 41.10 9.13
C ALA A 192 6.91 41.22 10.56
N SER A 193 7.84 40.33 10.91
CA SER A 193 8.90 40.70 11.84
C SER A 193 10.17 39.97 11.44
N LEU A 194 11.02 40.72 10.74
CA LEU A 194 12.46 40.47 10.67
C LEU A 194 13.04 40.76 12.05
N GLY A 195 13.76 39.77 12.59
CA GLY A 195 14.62 39.86 13.76
C GLY A 195 15.67 38.77 13.68
#